data_AF-A0A0G3G4P6-F1
#
_entry.id   AF-A0A0G3G4P6-F1
#
_cell.length_a   1.000
_cell.length_b   1.000
_cell.length_c   1.000
_cell.angle_alpha   90.00
_cell.angle_beta   90.00
_cell.angle_gamma   90.00
#
_symmetry.space_group_name_H-M   'P 1'
#
loop_
_entity.id
_entity.type
_entity.pdbx_description
1 polymer ?
#
loop_
_entity_poly.entity_id
_entity_poly.type
_entity_poly.pdbx_seq_one_letter_code
_entity_poly.pdbx_strand_id
1 'polypeptide(L)'
;MKTKMMLATAGIGLLLTGCSGGPSTGDVEQALQAATDQMAQEMAQMGMPAEDVSFDVHSRNCAEVDGGRAYDCTIEATLSDGRGNTEEIADEIRMVEGSNGWRVTR
;
A
#
# COMPACT_ATOMS: atom_id res chain seq x y z
N MET A 1 7.86 4.69 61.64
CA MET A 1 7.03 3.55 61.20
C MET A 1 6.01 4.02 60.17
N LYS A 2 6.11 3.47 58.96
CA LYS A 2 5.11 3.21 57.90
C LYS A 2 3.81 4.04 57.89
N THR A 3 3.46 4.66 56.75
CA THR A 3 2.20 4.40 56.01
C THR A 3 2.24 5.02 54.58
N LYS A 4 2.23 4.13 53.57
CA LYS A 4 1.59 4.16 52.23
C LYS A 4 1.67 5.48 51.42
N MET A 5 2.48 5.57 50.37
CA MET A 5 2.23 5.03 49.01
C MET A 5 0.85 5.44 48.47
N MET A 6 0.78 6.60 47.80
CA MET A 6 -0.29 6.95 46.86
C MET A 6 0.33 7.03 45.47
N LEU A 7 -0.05 6.06 44.63
CA LEU A 7 0.16 6.08 43.20
C LEU A 7 -0.66 7.23 42.61
N ALA A 8 0.00 8.23 42.01
CA ALA A 8 -0.63 9.16 41.11
C ALA A 8 -0.54 8.59 39.69
N THR A 9 -1.55 7.80 39.34
CA THR A 9 -1.87 7.40 37.97
C THR A 9 -2.53 8.58 37.28
N ALA A 10 -1.93 9.17 36.24
CA ALA A 10 -2.61 9.80 35.10
C ALA A 10 -1.62 10.66 34.29
N GLY A 11 -1.55 10.39 32.99
CA GLY A 11 -0.82 11.23 32.05
C GLY A 11 -0.53 10.48 30.76
N ILE A 12 -1.60 10.14 30.04
CA ILE A 12 -1.58 9.59 28.69
C ILE A 12 -0.74 10.52 27.80
N GLY A 13 0.50 10.11 27.55
CA GLY A 13 1.43 10.75 26.63
C GLY A 13 1.71 9.83 25.45
N LEU A 14 0.69 9.21 24.88
CA LEU A 14 0.77 8.55 23.57
C LEU A 14 0.43 9.56 22.48
N LEU A 15 1.20 10.64 22.41
CA LEU A 15 1.34 11.42 21.19
C LEU A 15 2.33 10.67 20.29
N LEU A 16 1.87 9.55 19.72
CA LEU A 16 2.47 8.96 18.52
C LEU A 16 2.08 9.86 17.34
N THR A 17 2.63 11.07 17.32
CA THR A 17 2.57 11.93 16.15
C THR A 17 3.41 11.28 15.05
N GLY A 18 2.74 10.64 14.09
CA GLY A 18 3.23 10.43 12.74
C GLY A 18 4.05 9.17 12.48
N CYS A 19 3.43 8.00 12.50
CA CYS A 19 3.80 6.97 11.52
C CYS A 19 3.22 7.42 10.17
N SER A 20 4.02 8.14 9.38
CA SER A 20 3.86 8.43 7.94
C SER A 20 2.48 8.08 7.35
N GLY A 21 1.60 9.06 7.18
CA GLY A 21 0.21 8.86 6.71
C GLY A 21 0.03 8.36 5.27
N GLY A 22 1.10 7.87 4.63
CA GLY A 22 1.07 7.28 3.30
C GLY A 22 0.94 5.75 3.31
N PRO A 23 0.77 5.14 2.14
CA PRO A 23 0.60 3.70 1.99
C PRO A 23 1.85 2.91 2.43
N SER A 24 1.63 1.77 3.10
CA SER A 24 2.66 0.77 3.39
C SER A 24 3.01 -0.07 2.15
N THR A 25 4.09 -0.90 2.13
CA THR A 25 4.31 -1.73 0.91
C THR A 25 3.21 -2.76 0.77
N GLY A 26 2.69 -3.28 1.88
CA GLY A 26 1.54 -4.17 1.83
C GLY A 26 0.30 -3.48 1.23
N ASP A 27 0.11 -2.19 1.46
CA ASP A 27 -0.97 -1.42 0.82
C ASP A 27 -0.71 -1.24 -0.68
N VAL A 28 0.54 -0.95 -1.08
CA VAL A 28 0.95 -0.84 -2.48
C VAL A 28 0.74 -2.16 -3.21
N GLU A 29 1.25 -3.27 -2.67
CA GLU A 29 1.11 -4.61 -3.23
C GLU A 29 -0.35 -5.02 -3.40
N GLN A 30 -1.16 -4.83 -2.35
CA GLN A 30 -2.59 -5.14 -2.42
C GLN A 30 -3.31 -4.28 -3.47
N ALA A 31 -2.97 -2.99 -3.57
CA ALA A 31 -3.59 -2.11 -4.54
C ALA A 31 -3.17 -2.43 -5.98
N LEU A 32 -1.90 -2.81 -6.20
CA LEU A 32 -1.40 -3.28 -7.49
C LEU A 32 -2.09 -4.59 -7.87
N GLN A 33 -2.14 -5.56 -6.96
CA GLN A 33 -2.81 -6.84 -7.19
C GLN A 33 -4.29 -6.64 -7.54
N ALA A 34 -5.00 -5.79 -6.79
CA ALA A 34 -6.40 -5.48 -7.07
C ALA A 34 -6.59 -4.82 -8.45
N ALA A 35 -5.65 -3.98 -8.89
CA ALA A 35 -5.70 -3.35 -10.20
C ALA A 35 -5.48 -4.37 -11.33
N THR A 36 -4.53 -5.29 -11.20
CA THR A 36 -4.34 -6.39 -12.16
C THR A 36 -5.50 -7.37 -12.17
N ASP A 37 -6.05 -7.73 -11.01
CA ASP A 37 -7.20 -8.63 -10.92
C ASP A 37 -8.42 -8.03 -11.64
N GLN A 38 -8.65 -6.72 -11.47
CA GLN A 38 -9.70 -6.01 -12.19
C GLN A 38 -9.46 -6.06 -13.71
N MET A 39 -8.23 -5.78 -14.15
CA MET A 39 -7.85 -5.83 -15.57
C MET A 39 -8.02 -7.24 -16.15
N ALA A 40 -7.60 -8.27 -15.42
CA ALA A 40 -7.74 -9.67 -15.78
C ALA A 40 -9.23 -10.06 -15.95
N GLN A 41 -10.10 -9.60 -15.05
CA GLN A 41 -11.54 -9.81 -15.17
C GLN A 41 -12.14 -9.11 -16.39
N GLU A 42 -11.70 -7.90 -16.71
CA GLU A 42 -12.12 -7.16 -17.91
C GLU A 42 -11.66 -7.87 -19.19
N MET A 43 -10.42 -8.36 -19.22
CA MET A 43 -9.87 -9.15 -20.34
C MET A 43 -10.63 -10.46 -20.55
N ALA A 44 -10.93 -11.18 -19.46
CA ALA A 44 -11.70 -12.41 -19.50
C ALA A 44 -13.12 -12.19 -20.07
N GLN A 45 -13.76 -11.07 -19.74
CA GLN A 45 -15.07 -10.68 -20.31
C GLN A 45 -15.00 -10.40 -21.81
N MET A 46 -13.85 -9.96 -22.31
CA MET A 46 -13.58 -9.77 -23.74
C MET A 46 -13.14 -11.07 -24.45
N GLY A 47 -13.09 -12.20 -23.74
CA GLY A 47 -12.67 -13.49 -24.28
C GLY A 47 -11.16 -13.65 -24.45
N MET A 48 -10.36 -12.75 -23.85
CA MET A 48 -8.91 -12.85 -23.82
C MET A 48 -8.47 -13.63 -22.57
N PRO A 49 -7.36 -14.39 -22.64
CA PRO A 49 -6.84 -15.08 -21.47
C PRO A 49 -6.40 -14.05 -20.42
N ALA A 50 -6.89 -14.23 -19.19
CA ALA A 50 -6.36 -13.53 -18.03
C ALA A 50 -4.96 -14.06 -17.71
N GLU A 51 -4.02 -13.16 -17.46
CA GLU A 51 -2.70 -13.50 -16.97
C GLU A 51 -2.70 -13.44 -15.45
N ASP A 52 -2.13 -14.46 -14.80
CA ASP A 52 -1.97 -14.51 -13.35
C ASP A 52 -0.71 -13.73 -12.99
N VAL A 53 -0.90 -12.47 -12.65
CA VAL A 53 0.20 -11.53 -12.41
C VAL A 53 0.30 -11.27 -10.91
N SER A 54 1.51 -11.36 -10.37
CA SER A 54 1.80 -11.00 -8.97
C SER A 54 2.94 -10.01 -8.88
N PHE A 55 2.90 -9.16 -7.84
CA PHE A 55 3.92 -8.15 -7.55
C PHE A 55 4.62 -8.46 -6.22
N ASP A 56 5.95 -8.31 -6.20
CA ASP A 56 6.76 -8.28 -4.99
C ASP A 56 7.46 -6.92 -4.89
N VAL A 57 7.04 -6.06 -3.95
CA VAL A 57 7.49 -4.65 -3.91
C VAL A 57 8.69 -4.53 -2.97
N HIS A 58 9.87 -4.39 -3.56
CA HIS A 58 11.14 -4.26 -2.83
C HIS A 58 11.32 -2.90 -2.19
N SER A 59 10.91 -1.84 -2.90
CA SER A 59 11.09 -0.47 -2.44
C SER A 59 9.91 0.42 -2.85
N ARG A 60 9.63 1.42 -2.00
CA ARG A 60 8.61 2.43 -2.26
C ARG A 60 9.04 3.77 -1.69
N ASN A 61 8.81 4.82 -2.45
CA ASN A 61 8.97 6.20 -2.01
C ASN A 61 7.72 7.00 -2.36
N CYS A 62 6.90 7.31 -1.36
CA CYS A 62 5.63 7.98 -1.54
C CYS A 62 5.66 9.41 -1.01
N ALA A 63 5.36 10.37 -1.87
CA ALA A 63 5.23 11.78 -1.53
C ALA A 63 3.75 12.16 -1.46
N GLU A 64 3.36 12.84 -0.38
CA GLU A 64 2.02 13.37 -0.23
C GLU A 64 1.73 14.44 -1.29
N VAL A 65 0.56 14.34 -1.93
CA VAL A 65 0.04 15.32 -2.89
C VAL A 65 -1.43 15.63 -2.60
N ASP A 66 -1.98 16.65 -3.27
CA ASP A 66 -3.39 17.06 -3.17
C ASP A 66 -3.90 17.33 -1.74
N GLY A 67 -2.98 17.77 -0.86
CA GLY A 67 -3.26 18.11 0.54
C GLY A 67 -3.55 16.91 1.43
N GLY A 68 -2.84 15.79 1.24
CA GLY A 68 -2.99 14.58 2.07
C GLY A 68 -3.99 13.56 1.56
N ARG A 69 -4.58 13.79 0.37
CA ARG A 69 -5.61 12.91 -0.19
C ARG A 69 -5.08 11.90 -1.20
N ALA A 70 -3.87 12.13 -1.69
CA ALA A 70 -3.21 11.29 -2.65
C ALA A 70 -1.71 11.22 -2.35
N TYR A 71 -1.07 10.16 -2.82
CA TYR A 71 0.36 9.94 -2.72
C TYR A 71 0.91 9.55 -4.09
N ASP A 72 1.95 10.25 -4.54
CA ASP A 72 2.73 9.87 -5.70
C ASP A 72 3.86 8.96 -5.22
N CYS A 73 3.84 7.70 -5.65
CA CYS A 73 4.78 6.68 -5.22
C CYS A 73 5.66 6.25 -6.39
N THR A 74 6.98 6.33 -6.20
CA THR A 74 7.92 5.56 -7.02
C THR A 74 8.10 4.19 -6.37
N ILE A 75 7.91 3.13 -7.15
CA ILE A 75 8.05 1.74 -6.68
C ILE A 75 9.15 1.03 -7.47
N GLU A 76 9.82 0.09 -6.82
CA GLU A 76 10.64 -0.94 -7.47
C GLU A 76 10.07 -2.30 -7.06
N ALA A 77 9.76 -3.14 -8.04
CA ALA A 77 9.10 -4.41 -7.80
C ALA A 77 9.53 -5.49 -8.80
N THR A 78 9.39 -6.76 -8.40
CA THR A 78 9.42 -7.89 -9.34
C THR A 78 8.00 -8.23 -9.74
N LEU A 79 7.73 -8.19 -11.05
CA LEU A 79 6.53 -8.72 -11.68
C LEU A 79 6.73 -10.21 -11.98
N SER A 80 5.77 -11.06 -11.66
CA SER A 80 5.75 -12.47 -12.10
C SER A 80 4.48 -12.78 -12.88
N ASP A 81 4.60 -13.45 -14.03
CA ASP A 81 3.49 -13.71 -14.96
C ASP A 81 2.78 -15.07 -14.77
N GLY A 82 3.08 -15.76 -13.66
CA GLY A 82 2.56 -17.10 -13.36
C GLY A 82 3.09 -18.21 -14.28
N ARG A 83 3.90 -17.90 -15.30
CA ARG A 83 4.54 -18.85 -16.24
C ARG A 83 6.01 -19.08 -15.93
N GLY A 84 6.48 -18.48 -14.83
CA GLY A 84 7.88 -18.54 -14.39
C GLY A 84 8.76 -17.46 -15.01
N ASN A 85 8.19 -16.49 -15.73
CA ASN A 85 8.91 -15.30 -16.12
C ASN A 85 8.79 -14.25 -15.02
N THR A 86 9.89 -13.55 -14.78
CA THR A 86 9.95 -12.44 -13.82
C THR A 86 10.60 -11.23 -14.48
N GLU A 87 10.10 -10.05 -14.17
CA GLU A 87 10.64 -8.78 -14.67
C GLU A 87 10.79 -7.79 -13.51
N GLU A 88 11.94 -7.13 -13.42
CA GLU A 88 12.14 -6.00 -12.50
C GLU A 88 11.56 -4.74 -13.12
N ILE A 89 10.65 -4.09 -12.42
CA ILE A 89 10.00 -2.85 -12.85
C ILE A 89 10.29 -1.73 -11.86
N ALA A 90 10.42 -0.52 -12.40
CA ALA A 90 10.40 0.71 -11.62
C ALA A 90 9.34 1.64 -12.23
N ASP A 91 8.34 2.02 -11.45
CA ASP A 91 7.18 2.77 -11.96
C ASP A 91 6.72 3.86 -10.98
N GLU A 92 6.02 4.86 -11.50
CA GLU A 92 5.44 5.96 -10.75
C GLU A 92 3.92 5.84 -10.70
N ILE A 93 3.40 5.34 -9.58
CA ILE A 93 1.96 5.15 -9.37
C ILE A 93 1.37 6.28 -8.51
N ARG A 94 0.08 6.56 -8.67
CA ARG A 94 -0.66 7.43 -7.75
C ARG A 94 -1.65 6.64 -6.93
N MET A 95 -1.51 6.75 -5.61
CA MET A 95 -2.37 6.10 -4.65
C MET A 95 -3.33 7.07 -3.98
N VAL A 96 -4.58 6.66 -3.81
CA VAL A 96 -5.59 7.39 -3.05
C VAL A 96 -6.22 6.47 -2.01
N GLU A 97 -6.46 6.99 -0.81
CA GLU A 97 -7.15 6.25 0.24
C GLU A 97 -8.67 6.31 -0.03
N GLY A 98 -9.28 5.15 -0.25
CA GLY A 98 -10.72 4.99 -0.40
C GLY A 98 -11.35 4.31 0.82
N SER A 99 -12.67 4.11 0.77
CA SER A 99 -13.42 3.44 1.85
C SER A 99 -12.99 1.98 2.10
N ASN A 100 -12.36 1.36 1.10
CA ASN A 100 -11.94 -0.05 1.12
C ASN A 100 -10.40 -0.19 1.12
N GLY A 101 -9.69 0.86 1.57
CA GLY A 101 -8.23 0.92 1.54
C GLY A 101 -7.69 1.68 0.33
N TRP A 102 -6.39 1.51 0.09
CA TRP A 102 -5.65 2.23 -0.94
C TRP A 102 -5.95 1.70 -2.35
N ARG A 103 -5.95 2.60 -3.34
CA ARG A 103 -6.19 2.26 -4.75
C ARG A 103 -5.22 2.98 -5.66
N VAL A 104 -4.77 2.29 -6.71
CA VAL A 104 -3.99 2.88 -7.81
C VAL A 104 -4.94 3.66 -8.74
N THR A 105 -4.52 4.86 -9.14
CA THR A 105 -5.31 5.76 -10.00
C THR A 105 -4.57 6.21 -11.25
N ARG A 106 -3.25 6.04 -11.28
CA ARG A 106 -2.40 6.17 -12.45
C ARG A 106 -1.21 5.23 -12.26
#